data_AF-A0A3B9HH99-F1
#
_entry.id   AF-A0A3B9HH99-F1
#
_cell.length_a   1.000
_cell.length_b   1.000
_cell.length_c   1.000
_cell.angle_alpha   90.00
_cell.angle_beta   90.00
_cell.angle_gamma   90.00
#
_symmetry.space_group_name_H-M   'P 1'
#
loop_
_entity.id
_entity.type
_entity.pdbx_description
1 polymer ?
#
loop_
_entity_poly.entity_id
_entity_poly.type
_entity_poly.pdbx_seq_one_letter_code
_entity_poly.pdbx_strand_id
1 'polypeptide(L)' 'MTTSGPGTINLAGGMSLALKGRAPVIAIAGDTAMEYIGRDGSQ' A
#
# COMPACT_ATOMS: atom_id res chain seq x y z
N MET A 1 -5.67 -4.25 5.55
CA MET A 1 -5.39 -4.99 4.30
C MET A 1 -5.98 -4.21 3.15
N THR A 2 -5.33 -4.15 2.00
CA THR A 2 -5.80 -3.38 0.83
C THR A 2 -5.35 -4.04 -0.49
N THR A 3 -5.93 -3.61 -1.62
CA THR A 3 -5.47 -3.96 -2.97
C THR A 3 -4.30 -3.07 -3.40
N SER A 4 -3.69 -3.33 -4.56
CA SER A 4 -2.56 -2.58 -5.13
C SER A 4 -2.88 -1.08 -5.38
N GLY A 5 -1.88 -0.28 -5.82
CA GLY A 5 -2.01 1.12 -6.32
C GLY A 5 -3.07 1.98 -5.62
N PRO A 6 -4.24 2.38 -6.21
CA PRO A 6 -5.24 3.21 -5.51
C PRO A 6 -5.62 2.72 -4.11
N GLY A 7 -5.75 1.41 -3.90
CA GLY A 7 -6.01 0.87 -2.57
C GLY A 7 -4.87 1.12 -1.58
N THR A 8 -3.62 1.02 -2.05
CA THR A 8 -2.41 1.19 -1.23
C THR A 8 -2.06 2.65 -1.00
N ILE A 9 -2.15 3.51 -2.01
CA ILE A 9 -1.79 4.94 -1.87
C ILE A 9 -2.71 5.67 -0.88
N ASN A 10 -3.96 5.25 -0.78
CA ASN A 10 -4.91 5.79 0.19
C ASN A 10 -4.52 5.52 1.64
N LEU A 11 -3.58 4.61 1.91
CA LEU A 11 -3.05 4.37 3.26
C LEU A 11 -1.99 5.41 3.68
N ALA A 12 -1.44 6.21 2.77
CA ALA A 12 -0.29 7.09 3.04
C ALA A 12 -0.54 8.05 4.22
N GLY A 13 -1.72 8.67 4.28
CA GLY A 13 -2.11 9.54 5.39
C GLY A 13 -2.17 8.81 6.73
N GLY A 14 -2.82 7.64 6.76
CA GLY A 14 -2.93 6.80 7.96
C GLY A 14 -1.59 6.29 8.45
N MET A 15 -0.71 5.85 7.54
CA MET A 15 0.65 5.40 7.89
C MET A 15 1.53 6.54 8.42
N SER A 16 1.40 7.74 7.86
CA SER A 16 2.09 8.94 8.36
C SER A 16 1.66 9.28 9.79
N LEU A 17 0.36 9.21 10.09
CA LEU A 17 -0.16 9.40 11.44
C LEU A 17 0.30 8.30 12.41
N ALA A 18 0.32 7.04 11.96
CA ALA A 18 0.81 5.93 12.76
C ALA A 18 2.29 6.10 13.13
N LEU A 19 3.12 6.52 12.17
CA LEU A 19 4.53 6.85 12.40
C LEU A 19 4.67 7.99 13.42
N LYS A 20 3.94 9.09 13.22
CA LYS A 20 3.97 10.26 14.13
C LYS A 20 3.53 9.90 15.55
N GLY A 21 2.48 9.09 15.67
CA GLY A 21 1.92 8.66 16.95
C GLY A 21 2.65 7.48 17.60
N ARG A 22 3.69 6.94 16.95
CA ARG A 22 4.35 5.69 17.36
C ARG A 22 3.35 4.53 17.56
N ALA A 23 2.31 4.51 16.73
CA ALA A 23 1.28 3.48 16.79
C ALA A 23 1.79 2.20 16.09
N PRO A 24 1.64 1.01 16.71
CA PRO A 24 2.06 -0.24 16.10
C PRO A 24 1.04 -0.68 15.03
N VAL A 25 1.28 -0.30 13.77
CA VAL A 25 0.42 -0.63 12.63
C VAL A 25 1.17 -1.52 11.65
N ILE A 26 0.50 -2.57 11.17
CA ILE A 26 0.96 -3.42 10.07
C ILE A 26 0.01 -3.25 8.89
N ALA A 27 0.53 -2.79 7.76
CA ALA A 27 -0.19 -2.74 6.50
C ALA A 27 0.20 -3.93 5.63
N ILE A 28 -0.80 -4.65 5.12
CA ILE A 28 -0.64 -5.72 4.13
C ILE A 28 -1.34 -5.25 2.86
N ALA A 29 -0.58 -5.10 1.79
CA ALA A 29 -1.05 -4.66 0.48
C ALA A 29 -0.88 -5.79 -0.53
N GLY A 30 -1.92 -6.02 -1.34
CA GLY A 30 -1.78 -6.82 -2.55
C GLY A 30 -0.92 -6.09 -3.59
N ASP A 31 -0.28 -6.85 -4.46
CA ASP A 31 0.42 -6.33 -5.63
C ASP A 31 0.01 -7.15 -6.87
N THR A 32 0.24 -6.59 -8.05
CA THR A 32 0.20 -7.36 -9.30
C THR A 32 1.24 -8.48 -9.27
N ALA A 33 1.03 -9.54 -10.07
CA ALA A 33 2.03 -10.60 -10.17
C ALA A 33 3.40 -10.02 -10.56
N MET A 34 4.47 -10.61 -10.05
CA MET A 34 5.85 -10.11 -10.22
C MET A 34 6.23 -9.85 -11.69
N GLU A 35 5.63 -10.60 -12.62
CA GLU A 35 5.83 -10.42 -14.06
C GLU A 35 5.25 -9.12 -14.63
N TYR A 36 4.34 -8.42 -13.93
CA TYR A 36 3.73 -7.17 -14.37
C TYR A 36 4.31 -5.93 -13.67
N ILE A 37 5.21 -6.10 -12.70
CA ILE A 37 5.83 -4.98 -11.98
C ILE A 37 6.67 -4.13 -12.95
N GLY A 38 6.48 -2.81 -12.90
CA GLY A 38 7.23 -1.84 -13.70
C GLY A 38 6.86 -1.83 -15.19
N ARG A 39 5.70 -2.40 -15.56
CA ARG A 39 5.22 -2.49 -16.96
C ARG A 39 3.93 -1.71 -17.20
N ASP A 40 3.60 -0.78 -16.29
CA ASP A 40 2.33 -0.04 -16.30
C ASP A 40 1.10 -0.95 -16.46
N GLY A 41 1.18 -2.14 -15.84
CA GLY A 41 0.11 -3.13 -15.84
C GLY A 41 -1.16 -2.59 -15.17
N SER A 42 -2.31 -3.07 -15.64
CA SER A 42 -3.57 -2.77 -14.96
C SER A 42 -3.57 -3.39 -13.56
N GLN A 43 -4.29 -2.73 -12.68
CA GLN A 43 -4.46 -3.17 -11.31
C GLN A 43 -5.61 -4.14 -11.15
#